data_AF-A0A5C6A606-F1
#
_entry.id   AF-A0A5C6A606-F1
#
_cell.length_a   1.000
_cell.length_b   1.000
_cell.length_c   1.000
_cell.angle_alpha   90.00
_cell.angle_beta   90.00
_cell.angle_gamma   90.00
#
_symmetry.space_group_name_H-M   'P 1'
#
loop_
_entity.id
_entity.type
_entity.pdbx_description
1 polymer ?
#
loop_
_entity_poly.entity_id
_entity_poly.type
_entity_poly.pdbx_seq_one_letter_code
_entity_poly.pdbx_strand_id
1 'polypeptide(L)'
;MSVRRLMIGLGIGLVAVATHVAAFVTGSYYTFRQVAAADGAHGRFVGTPKTEWIDGRDMRLTEDFVYIDPMERAWLAPQGSVINGASIPRALWTIVGGPFEGKYRNASIVHDVACEKMDQPYHAVHRMFYDACLAGGVEENEAGRLYYAVAMFGPRWVFETMTVFEANSSGDDTPPEPKVIQVAKELVVNPPTPGELEKMEALFRSDPPTPEEIERLAKVNAESP
;
A
#
# COMPACT_ATOMS: atom_id res chain seq x y z
N MET A 1 -14.76 68.75 -55.84
CA MET A 1 -15.90 67.98 -56.40
C MET A 1 -15.94 66.61 -55.70
N SER A 2 -17.10 66.27 -55.10
CA SER A 2 -17.60 64.92 -54.71
C SER A 2 -16.66 64.01 -53.90
N VAL A 3 -16.78 63.70 -52.60
CA VAL A 3 -17.89 63.22 -51.73
C VAL A 3 -18.72 62.07 -52.32
N ARG A 4 -18.52 60.86 -51.79
CA ARG A 4 -19.61 60.00 -51.29
C ARG A 4 -19.11 58.92 -50.33
N ARG A 5 -19.77 58.89 -49.17
CA ARG A 5 -19.68 57.95 -48.05
C ARG A 5 -20.39 56.63 -48.41
N LEU A 6 -19.98 55.53 -47.80
CA LEU A 6 -20.91 54.46 -47.42
C LEU A 6 -20.68 54.12 -45.95
N MET A 7 -21.73 54.33 -45.14
CA MET A 7 -21.88 53.89 -43.76
C MET A 7 -22.95 52.80 -43.74
N ILE A 8 -22.66 51.65 -43.10
CA ILE A 8 -23.57 50.80 -42.31
C ILE A 8 -22.63 50.05 -41.34
N GLY A 9 -22.73 50.02 -40.02
CA GLY A 9 -23.78 50.38 -39.08
C GLY A 9 -24.17 49.16 -38.23
N LEU A 10 -23.60 49.08 -37.01
CA LEU A 10 -23.96 48.25 -35.83
C LEU A 10 -23.85 46.71 -35.94
N GLY A 11 -23.36 45.98 -34.93
CA GLY A 11 -22.96 46.36 -33.58
C GLY A 11 -22.60 45.14 -32.72
N ILE A 12 -22.22 45.43 -31.46
CA ILE A 12 -22.21 44.53 -30.28
C ILE A 12 -21.17 43.39 -30.40
N GLY A 13 -20.06 43.34 -29.66
CA GLY A 13 -19.91 43.54 -28.22
C GLY A 13 -19.42 42.21 -27.61
N LEU A 14 -18.50 42.32 -26.65
CA LEU A 14 -18.08 41.31 -25.67
C LEU A 14 -16.89 40.36 -25.99
N VAL A 15 -15.76 40.74 -25.40
CA VAL A 15 -14.90 39.98 -24.48
C VAL A 15 -14.21 38.71 -25.00
N ALA A 16 -12.87 38.82 -25.06
CA ALA A 16 -11.94 37.71 -25.12
C ALA A 16 -12.11 36.77 -23.92
N VAL A 17 -12.27 35.48 -24.20
CA VAL A 17 -12.05 34.42 -23.21
C VAL A 17 -11.00 33.48 -23.77
N ALA A 18 -9.90 33.38 -23.04
CA ALA A 18 -8.77 32.51 -23.31
C ALA A 18 -9.21 31.04 -23.27
N THR A 19 -9.09 30.33 -24.40
CA THR A 19 -9.15 28.87 -24.40
C THR A 19 -7.75 28.32 -24.25
N HIS A 20 -7.51 27.76 -23.07
CA HIS A 20 -6.33 27.01 -22.70
C HIS A 20 -6.13 25.78 -23.58
N VAL A 21 -4.86 25.47 -23.80
CA VAL A 21 -4.33 24.18 -24.25
C VAL A 21 -4.83 23.08 -23.31
N ALA A 22 -5.40 22.00 -23.87
CA ALA A 22 -5.48 20.72 -23.19
C ALA A 22 -4.90 19.67 -24.12
N ALA A 23 -3.70 19.22 -23.78
CA ALA A 23 -3.03 18.10 -24.41
C ALA A 23 -3.90 16.84 -24.32
N PHE A 24 -3.94 16.07 -25.41
CA PHE A 24 -4.47 14.72 -25.44
C PHE A 24 -3.64 13.84 -24.50
N VAL A 25 -4.08 13.71 -23.25
CA VAL A 25 -3.70 12.56 -22.42
C VAL A 25 -4.61 11.43 -22.86
N THR A 26 -4.09 10.55 -23.72
CA THR A 26 -4.68 9.23 -23.95
C THR A 26 -4.61 8.44 -22.64
N GLY A 27 -5.56 8.69 -21.75
CA GLY A 27 -5.85 7.81 -20.64
C GLY A 27 -6.44 6.52 -21.21
N SER A 28 -5.69 5.43 -21.13
CA SER A 28 -6.27 4.09 -21.25
C SER A 28 -7.35 3.99 -20.18
N TYR A 29 -8.61 4.03 -20.59
CA TYR A 29 -9.75 3.75 -19.73
C TYR A 29 -9.64 2.28 -19.31
N TYR A 30 -9.04 2.03 -18.14
CA TYR A 30 -9.11 0.72 -17.49
C TYR A 30 -10.59 0.41 -17.26
N THR A 31 -11.15 -0.42 -18.13
CA THR A 31 -12.50 -0.92 -17.96
C THR A 31 -12.43 -1.96 -16.86
N PHE A 32 -12.77 -1.57 -15.62
CA PHE A 32 -12.92 -2.51 -14.52
C PHE A 32 -14.03 -3.51 -14.90
N ARG A 33 -13.62 -4.72 -15.32
CA ARG A 33 -14.54 -5.85 -15.35
C ARG A 33 -14.84 -6.23 -13.90
N GLN A 34 -16.10 -6.11 -13.51
CA GLN A 34 -16.61 -6.63 -12.26
C GLN A 34 -16.46 -8.16 -12.28
N VAL A 35 -15.39 -8.66 -11.68
CA VAL A 35 -15.29 -10.07 -11.31
C VAL A 35 -16.25 -10.27 -10.13
N ALA A 36 -17.12 -11.27 -10.22
CA ALA A 36 -18.12 -11.56 -9.21
C ALA A 36 -17.47 -11.63 -7.81
N ALA A 37 -18.02 -10.84 -6.88
CA ALA A 37 -17.55 -10.73 -5.51
C ALA A 37 -17.59 -12.10 -4.82
N ALA A 38 -16.44 -12.59 -4.38
CA ALA A 38 -16.40 -13.34 -3.14
C ALA A 38 -16.75 -12.36 -2.02
N ASP A 39 -17.62 -12.77 -1.09
CA ASP A 39 -18.25 -11.97 -0.04
C ASP A 39 -17.39 -10.79 0.47
N GLY A 40 -17.90 -9.57 0.35
CA GLY A 40 -17.21 -8.32 0.69
C GLY A 40 -16.92 -8.09 2.17
N ALA A 41 -16.91 -9.14 3.01
CA ALA A 41 -16.57 -9.07 4.42
C ALA A 41 -15.07 -8.80 4.65
N HIS A 42 -14.21 -9.37 3.81
CA HIS A 42 -12.75 -9.28 3.92
C HIS A 42 -12.10 -8.65 2.69
N GLY A 43 -12.84 -7.90 1.87
CA GLY A 43 -12.28 -7.29 0.67
C GLY A 43 -12.13 -8.26 -0.52
N ARG A 44 -11.38 -7.84 -1.55
CA ARG A 44 -11.21 -8.61 -2.80
C ARG A 44 -9.91 -8.28 -3.54
N PHE A 45 -9.35 -9.26 -4.23
CA PHE A 45 -8.29 -9.01 -5.21
C PHE A 45 -8.86 -8.61 -6.58
N VAL A 46 -8.18 -7.69 -7.26
CA VAL A 46 -8.48 -7.30 -8.63
C VAL A 46 -7.58 -8.10 -9.58
N GLY A 47 -8.14 -9.15 -10.17
CA GLY A 47 -7.41 -10.04 -11.07
C GLY A 47 -6.47 -10.99 -10.34
N THR A 48 -5.46 -11.48 -11.05
CA THR A 48 -4.44 -12.40 -10.55
C THR A 48 -3.06 -11.77 -10.72
N PRO A 49 -2.14 -11.94 -9.77
CA PRO A 49 -0.80 -11.37 -9.92
C PRO A 49 -0.07 -12.03 -11.09
N LYS A 50 0.64 -11.23 -11.87
CA LYS A 50 1.55 -11.71 -12.90
C LYS A 50 2.98 -11.43 -12.46
N THR A 51 3.79 -12.48 -12.35
CA THR A 51 5.14 -12.40 -11.82
C THR A 51 6.16 -13.09 -12.71
N GLU A 52 7.40 -12.64 -12.62
CA GLU A 52 8.59 -13.33 -13.13
C GLU A 52 9.59 -13.55 -11.99
N TRP A 53 10.29 -14.69 -11.99
CA TRP A 53 11.33 -14.97 -11.00
C TRP A 53 12.62 -14.22 -11.36
N ILE A 54 13.22 -13.53 -10.39
CA ILE A 54 14.50 -12.85 -10.55
C ILE A 54 15.64 -13.83 -10.25
N ASP A 55 15.63 -14.46 -9.08
CA ASP A 55 16.75 -15.29 -8.59
C ASP A 55 16.31 -16.53 -7.79
N GLY A 56 15.16 -17.11 -8.15
CA GLY A 56 14.60 -18.31 -7.49
C GLY A 56 14.07 -18.06 -6.07
N ARG A 57 14.25 -16.84 -5.55
CA ARG A 57 13.69 -16.37 -4.29
C ARG A 57 12.80 -15.15 -4.50
N ASP A 58 13.27 -14.16 -5.26
CA ASP A 58 12.53 -12.92 -5.44
C ASP A 58 11.68 -12.97 -6.71
N MET A 59 10.47 -12.43 -6.64
CA MET A 59 9.57 -12.27 -7.79
C MET A 59 9.41 -10.80 -8.13
N ARG A 60 9.36 -10.48 -9.42
CA ARG A 60 8.98 -9.15 -9.92
C ARG A 60 7.56 -9.18 -10.45
N LEU A 61 6.76 -8.18 -10.11
CA LEU A 61 5.46 -7.97 -10.75
C LEU A 61 5.64 -7.47 -12.19
N THR A 62 5.00 -8.13 -13.14
CA THR A 62 5.00 -7.73 -14.55
C THR A 62 3.80 -6.86 -14.92
N GLU A 63 2.80 -6.75 -14.04
CA GLU A 63 1.64 -5.85 -14.14
C GLU A 63 1.25 -5.37 -12.74
N ASP A 64 0.45 -4.29 -12.67
CA ASP A 64 -0.14 -3.83 -11.43
C ASP A 64 -1.01 -4.92 -10.79
N PHE A 65 -0.94 -5.04 -9.47
CA PHE A 65 -1.76 -5.94 -8.69
C PHE A 65 -2.41 -5.18 -7.54
N VAL A 66 -3.72 -5.38 -7.33
CA VAL A 66 -4.48 -4.58 -6.37
C VAL A 66 -5.33 -5.47 -5.48
N TYR A 67 -5.31 -5.16 -4.19
CA TYR A 67 -6.28 -5.63 -3.22
C TYR A 67 -7.15 -4.46 -2.76
N ILE A 68 -8.47 -4.65 -2.69
CA ILE A 68 -9.42 -3.66 -2.17
C ILE A 68 -9.92 -4.17 -0.83
N ASP A 69 -9.64 -3.43 0.24
CA ASP A 69 -9.97 -3.83 1.60
C ASP A 69 -11.47 -3.64 1.94
N PRO A 70 -11.96 -4.11 3.11
CA PRO A 70 -13.36 -3.95 3.51
C PRO A 70 -13.84 -2.50 3.63
N MET A 71 -12.91 -1.54 3.73
CA MET A 71 -13.20 -0.10 3.76
C MET A 71 -13.11 0.54 2.37
N GLU A 72 -13.07 -0.27 1.31
CA GLU A 72 -12.89 0.11 -0.09
C GLU A 72 -11.60 0.91 -0.36
N ARG A 73 -10.56 0.73 0.46
CA ARG A 73 -9.23 1.29 0.18
C ARG A 73 -8.47 0.35 -0.75
N ALA A 74 -7.85 0.92 -1.77
CA ALA A 74 -7.03 0.19 -2.72
C ALA A 74 -5.57 0.10 -2.27
N TRP A 75 -5.07 -1.12 -2.11
CA TRP A 75 -3.69 -1.46 -1.80
C TRP A 75 -3.00 -1.90 -3.09
N LEU A 76 -2.31 -0.95 -3.74
CA LEU A 76 -1.65 -1.13 -5.02
C LEU A 76 -0.21 -1.65 -4.84
N ALA A 77 0.06 -2.80 -5.43
CA ALA A 77 1.39 -3.28 -5.75
C ALA A 77 1.70 -2.96 -7.24
N PRO A 78 2.51 -1.93 -7.54
CA PRO A 78 2.72 -1.50 -8.91
C PRO A 78 3.59 -2.50 -9.70
N GLN A 79 3.45 -2.47 -11.03
CA GLN A 79 4.36 -3.14 -11.95
C GLN A 79 5.82 -2.78 -11.60
N GLY A 80 6.68 -3.80 -11.62
CA GLY A 80 8.10 -3.66 -11.31
C GLY A 80 8.46 -3.81 -9.83
N SER A 81 7.47 -3.85 -8.91
CA SER A 81 7.73 -4.18 -7.51
C SER A 81 8.40 -5.54 -7.37
N VAL A 82 9.38 -5.62 -6.47
CA VAL A 82 10.11 -6.85 -6.13
C VAL A 82 9.55 -7.39 -4.83
N ILE A 83 9.02 -8.60 -4.87
CA ILE A 83 8.40 -9.30 -3.75
C ILE A 83 9.38 -10.37 -3.30
N ASN A 84 9.85 -10.26 -2.06
CA ASN A 84 10.91 -11.11 -1.48
C ASN A 84 10.43 -11.88 -0.24
N GLY A 85 9.19 -11.63 0.19
CA GLY A 85 8.55 -12.25 1.34
C GLY A 85 9.17 -11.89 2.68
N ALA A 86 9.94 -10.80 2.75
CA ALA A 86 10.68 -10.38 3.94
C ALA A 86 9.77 -9.82 5.05
N SER A 87 8.51 -9.53 4.73
CA SER A 87 7.54 -9.02 5.70
C SER A 87 7.16 -10.02 6.80
N ILE A 88 7.38 -11.32 6.57
CA ILE A 88 7.31 -12.37 7.59
C ILE A 88 8.75 -12.79 7.96
N PRO A 89 9.19 -12.61 9.22
CA PRO A 89 10.54 -13.01 9.63
C PRO A 89 10.85 -14.48 9.29
N ARG A 90 12.00 -14.74 8.67
CA ARG A 90 12.40 -16.09 8.20
C ARG A 90 12.34 -17.16 9.28
N ALA A 91 12.60 -16.80 10.54
CA ALA A 91 12.50 -17.71 11.68
C ALA A 91 11.09 -18.31 11.85
N LEU A 92 10.07 -17.66 11.29
CA LEU A 92 8.67 -18.07 11.37
C LEU A 92 8.24 -18.94 10.21
N TRP A 93 9.03 -19.05 9.13
CA TRP A 93 8.62 -19.77 7.91
C TRP A 93 8.43 -21.28 8.14
N THR A 94 9.13 -21.87 9.10
CA THR A 94 8.91 -23.28 9.49
C THR A 94 7.58 -23.50 10.23
N ILE A 95 6.96 -22.41 10.68
CA ILE A 95 5.76 -22.44 11.53
C ILE A 95 4.53 -21.98 10.74
N VAL A 96 4.64 -20.95 9.89
CA VAL A 96 3.54 -20.39 9.09
C VAL A 96 3.61 -20.70 7.59
N GLY A 97 4.65 -21.42 7.15
CA GLY A 97 4.96 -21.62 5.73
C GLY A 97 5.82 -20.48 5.15
N GLY A 98 6.41 -20.72 3.98
CA GLY A 98 7.18 -19.70 3.26
C GLY A 98 6.30 -18.73 2.48
N PRO A 99 6.75 -17.48 2.24
CA PRO A 99 5.94 -16.34 1.76
C PRO A 99 5.26 -16.52 0.39
N PHE A 100 5.63 -17.55 -0.35
CA PHE A 100 5.09 -17.89 -1.67
C PHE A 100 4.35 -19.22 -1.70
N GLU A 101 4.17 -19.86 -0.54
CA GLU A 101 3.48 -21.12 -0.39
C GLU A 101 2.00 -20.90 -0.11
N GLY A 102 1.17 -21.82 -0.59
CA GLY A 102 -0.26 -21.85 -0.25
C GLY A 102 -1.07 -20.66 -0.76
N LYS A 103 -2.19 -20.41 -0.07
CA LYS A 103 -3.25 -19.49 -0.51
C LYS A 103 -2.95 -18.01 -0.21
N TYR A 104 -1.95 -17.72 0.62
CA TYR A 104 -1.66 -16.35 1.07
C TYR A 104 -0.64 -15.58 0.20
N ARG A 105 -0.11 -16.19 -0.86
CA ARG A 105 0.83 -15.55 -1.80
C ARG A 105 0.31 -14.20 -2.32
N ASN A 106 -0.98 -14.09 -2.62
CA ASN A 106 -1.55 -12.83 -3.11
C ASN A 106 -1.52 -11.75 -2.02
N ALA A 107 -1.78 -12.13 -0.77
CA ALA A 107 -1.73 -11.23 0.37
C ALA A 107 -0.27 -10.77 0.65
N SER A 108 0.72 -11.65 0.51
CA SER A 108 2.12 -11.30 0.75
C SER A 108 2.64 -10.25 -0.26
N ILE A 109 2.17 -10.28 -1.51
CA ILE A 109 2.54 -9.28 -2.52
C ILE A 109 2.15 -7.86 -2.09
N VAL A 110 0.88 -7.65 -1.72
CA VAL A 110 0.39 -6.32 -1.32
C VAL A 110 0.94 -5.89 0.04
N HIS A 111 1.23 -6.84 0.92
CA HIS A 111 1.84 -6.58 2.23
C HIS A 111 3.31 -6.15 2.11
N ASP A 112 4.13 -6.87 1.35
CA ASP A 112 5.54 -6.52 1.11
C ASP A 112 5.66 -5.09 0.55
N VAL A 113 4.87 -4.77 -0.48
CA VAL A 113 4.88 -3.42 -1.07
C VAL A 113 4.40 -2.36 -0.08
N ALA A 114 3.37 -2.64 0.72
CA ALA A 114 2.89 -1.69 1.72
C ALA A 114 3.94 -1.45 2.84
N CYS A 115 4.67 -2.50 3.24
CA CYS A 115 5.79 -2.37 4.18
C CYS A 115 6.96 -1.60 3.58
N GLU A 116 7.21 -1.68 2.27
CA GLU A 116 8.25 -0.88 1.59
C GLU A 116 7.83 0.59 1.45
N LYS A 117 6.57 0.85 1.07
CA LYS A 117 6.04 2.20 0.88
C LYS A 117 5.93 2.99 2.17
N MET A 118 5.54 2.32 3.26
CA MET A 118 5.32 2.91 4.58
C MET A 118 4.39 4.15 4.56
N ASP A 119 3.44 4.21 3.62
CA ASP A 119 2.52 5.35 3.43
C ASP A 119 1.23 5.23 4.26
N GLN A 120 1.04 4.09 4.94
CA GLN A 120 -0.01 3.83 5.91
C GLN A 120 0.61 3.43 7.25
N PRO A 121 -0.09 3.55 8.39
CA PRO A 121 0.40 3.05 9.66
C PRO A 121 0.65 1.53 9.61
N TYR A 122 1.77 1.05 10.18
CA TYR A 122 2.15 -0.37 10.13
C TYR A 122 1.05 -1.33 10.63
N HIS A 123 0.31 -0.96 11.68
CA HIS A 123 -0.79 -1.78 12.18
C HIS A 123 -1.93 -1.93 11.17
N ALA A 124 -2.21 -0.90 10.37
CA ALA A 124 -3.19 -0.97 9.29
C ALA A 124 -2.68 -1.84 8.13
N VAL A 125 -1.37 -1.79 7.85
CA VAL A 125 -0.73 -2.67 6.85
C VAL A 125 -0.80 -4.14 7.27
N HIS A 126 -0.48 -4.45 8.52
CA HIS A 126 -0.57 -5.83 9.04
C HIS A 126 -2.02 -6.32 9.13
N ARG A 127 -2.97 -5.44 9.50
CA ARG A 127 -4.40 -5.79 9.47
C ARG A 127 -4.88 -6.05 8.05
N MET A 128 -4.44 -5.24 7.07
CA MET A 128 -4.73 -5.48 5.65
C MET A 128 -4.25 -6.86 5.21
N PHE A 129 -3.06 -7.30 5.65
CA PHE A 129 -2.56 -8.63 5.32
C PHE A 129 -3.46 -9.75 5.83
N TYR A 130 -4.01 -9.63 7.05
CA TYR A 130 -5.00 -10.57 7.58
C TYR A 130 -6.25 -10.64 6.69
N ASP A 131 -6.85 -9.49 6.39
CA ASP A 131 -8.07 -9.44 5.56
C ASP A 131 -7.79 -9.99 4.14
N ALA A 132 -6.64 -9.64 3.56
CA ALA A 132 -6.20 -10.14 2.26
C ALA A 132 -5.94 -11.66 2.25
N CYS A 133 -5.47 -12.24 3.37
CA CYS A 133 -5.37 -13.70 3.50
C CYS A 133 -6.75 -14.35 3.43
N LEU A 134 -7.73 -13.84 4.16
CA LEU A 134 -9.10 -14.34 4.15
C LEU A 134 -9.75 -14.20 2.77
N ALA A 135 -9.58 -13.05 2.12
CA ALA A 135 -10.03 -12.83 0.74
C ALA A 135 -9.35 -13.76 -0.27
N GLY A 136 -8.12 -14.19 0.01
CA GLY A 136 -7.37 -15.19 -0.75
C GLY A 136 -7.78 -16.64 -0.47
N GLY A 137 -8.73 -16.85 0.45
CA GLY A 137 -9.24 -18.17 0.83
C GLY A 137 -8.40 -18.92 1.86
N VAL A 138 -7.49 -18.23 2.55
CA VAL A 138 -6.78 -18.78 3.72
C VAL A 138 -7.79 -19.01 4.84
N GLU A 139 -7.72 -20.14 5.52
CA GLU A 139 -8.62 -20.45 6.63
C GLU A 139 -8.38 -19.48 7.79
N GLU A 140 -9.43 -19.14 8.54
CA GLU A 140 -9.39 -18.09 9.57
C GLU A 140 -8.28 -18.31 10.61
N ASN A 141 -8.11 -19.54 11.08
CA ASN A 141 -7.05 -19.87 12.03
C ASN A 141 -5.65 -19.71 11.42
N GLU A 142 -5.48 -20.05 10.15
CA GLU A 142 -4.19 -19.86 9.46
C GLU A 142 -3.89 -18.38 9.22
N ALA A 143 -4.89 -17.61 8.78
CA ALA A 143 -4.79 -16.16 8.64
C ALA A 143 -4.49 -15.48 9.99
N GLY A 144 -5.11 -15.93 11.09
CA GLY A 144 -4.85 -15.41 12.44
C GLY A 144 -3.41 -15.66 12.89
N ARG A 145 -2.85 -16.83 12.60
CA ARG A 145 -1.43 -17.14 12.87
C ARG A 145 -0.48 -16.26 12.06
N LEU A 146 -0.76 -16.10 10.77
CA LEU A 146 -0.01 -15.20 9.87
C LEU A 146 -0.07 -13.75 10.36
N TYR A 147 -1.25 -13.30 10.80
CA TYR A 147 -1.44 -11.96 11.34
C TYR A 147 -0.68 -11.74 12.64
N TYR A 148 -0.75 -12.69 13.57
CA TYR A 148 0.01 -12.64 14.81
C TYR A 148 1.51 -12.50 14.53
N ALA A 149 2.05 -13.28 13.60
CA ALA A 149 3.45 -13.24 13.23
C ALA A 149 3.89 -11.82 12.78
N VAL A 150 3.16 -11.20 11.84
CA VAL A 150 3.51 -9.88 11.32
C VAL A 150 3.21 -8.75 12.31
N ALA A 151 2.15 -8.84 13.10
CA ALA A 151 1.81 -7.82 14.10
C ALA A 151 2.87 -7.75 15.22
N MET A 152 3.41 -8.90 15.61
CA MET A 152 4.37 -9.01 16.71
C MET A 152 5.82 -8.77 16.24
N PHE A 153 6.19 -9.27 15.06
CA PHE A 153 7.60 -9.33 14.63
C PHE A 153 7.85 -8.75 13.23
N GLY A 154 6.82 -8.26 12.54
CA GLY A 154 6.95 -7.61 11.24
C GLY A 154 7.57 -6.21 11.33
N PRO A 155 7.91 -5.60 10.18
CA PRO A 155 8.47 -4.24 10.12
C PRO A 155 7.55 -3.21 10.76
N ARG A 156 8.12 -2.22 11.45
CA ARG A 156 7.38 -1.14 12.12
C ARG A 156 7.94 0.21 11.72
N TRP A 157 7.09 1.22 11.71
CA TRP A 157 7.52 2.59 11.45
C TRP A 157 6.62 3.60 12.15
N VAL A 158 7.15 4.80 12.34
CA VAL A 158 6.41 5.97 12.84
C VAL A 158 6.51 7.10 11.83
N PHE A 159 5.51 7.98 11.81
CA PHE A 159 5.55 9.19 11.00
C PHE A 159 6.15 10.33 11.83
N GLU A 160 7.27 10.87 11.38
CA GLU A 160 7.90 12.05 11.95
C GLU A 160 7.62 13.27 11.06
N THR A 161 7.22 14.38 11.68
CA THR A 161 7.04 15.65 10.97
C THR A 161 8.39 16.33 10.82
N MET A 162 8.78 16.60 9.58
CA MET A 162 9.99 17.35 9.25
C MET A 162 9.66 18.63 8.51
N THR A 163 10.44 19.67 8.77
CA THR A 163 10.42 20.91 7.99
C THR A 163 11.60 20.90 7.04
N VAL A 164 11.33 20.92 5.74
CA VAL A 164 12.34 20.95 4.67
C VAL A 164 12.33 22.30 3.97
N PHE A 165 13.51 22.71 3.50
CA PHE A 165 13.70 23.93 2.72
C PHE A 165 14.19 23.49 1.33
N GLU A 166 13.44 23.79 0.28
CA GLU A 166 13.89 23.49 -1.09
C GLU A 166 15.02 24.45 -1.48
N ALA A 167 16.12 23.93 -2.04
CA ALA A 167 17.17 24.79 -2.55
C ALA A 167 16.67 25.52 -3.82
N ASN A 168 16.63 26.86 -3.79
CA ASN A 168 16.35 27.66 -4.97
C ASN A 168 17.42 27.39 -6.04
N SER A 169 17.03 26.74 -7.13
CA SER A 169 17.87 26.55 -8.31
C SER A 169 17.80 27.72 -9.28
N SER A 170 16.96 28.72 -9.00
CA SER A 170 16.63 29.85 -9.88
C SER A 170 17.52 31.09 -9.74
N GLY A 171 18.48 31.12 -8.80
CA GLY A 171 19.30 32.33 -8.54
C GLY A 171 18.49 33.51 -8.00
N ASP A 172 17.27 33.24 -7.51
CA ASP A 172 16.42 34.19 -6.79
C ASP A 172 16.81 34.20 -5.31
N ASP A 173 17.18 35.38 -4.79
CA ASP A 173 17.65 35.60 -3.41
C ASP A 173 16.51 35.54 -2.37
N THR A 174 15.28 35.23 -2.77
CA THR A 174 14.20 34.97 -1.81
C THR A 174 14.47 33.70 -0.99
N PRO A 175 14.40 33.76 0.35
CA PRO A 175 14.50 32.56 1.17
C PRO A 175 13.42 31.55 0.80
N PRO A 176 13.75 30.26 0.64
CA PRO A 176 12.77 29.26 0.27
C PRO A 176 11.71 29.09 1.36
N GLU A 177 10.45 28.97 0.96
CA GLU A 177 9.35 28.71 1.90
C GLU A 177 9.53 27.33 2.56
N PRO A 178 9.37 27.22 3.89
CA PRO A 178 9.45 25.94 4.57
C PRO A 178 8.27 25.04 4.16
N LYS A 179 8.58 23.81 3.76
CA LYS A 179 7.57 22.76 3.52
C LYS A 179 7.57 21.79 4.70
N VAL A 180 6.39 21.56 5.28
CA VAL A 180 6.21 20.55 6.32
C VAL A 180 5.82 19.24 5.64
N ILE A 181 6.61 18.20 5.85
CA ILE A 181 6.40 16.85 5.31
C ILE A 181 6.30 15.84 6.46
N GLN A 182 5.58 14.74 6.25
CA GLN A 182 5.66 13.56 7.09
C GLN A 182 6.56 12.54 6.42
N VAL A 183 7.53 12.03 7.16
CA VAL A 183 8.41 10.96 6.71
C VAL A 183 8.22 9.74 7.58
N ALA A 184 8.15 8.57 6.96
CA ALA A 184 8.17 7.32 7.70
C ALA A 184 9.60 7.04 8.17
N LYS A 185 9.72 6.67 9.44
CA LYS A 185 10.97 6.20 10.05
C LYS A 185 10.76 4.79 10.54
N GLU A 186 11.49 3.86 9.92
CA GLU A 186 11.50 2.46 10.33
C GLU A 186 12.06 2.32 11.75
N LEU A 187 11.41 1.47 12.55
CA LEU A 187 11.82 1.09 13.88
C LEU A 187 12.56 -0.24 13.81
N VAL A 188 13.63 -0.39 14.59
CA VAL A 188 14.33 -1.66 14.69
C VAL A 188 13.45 -2.67 15.42
N VAL A 189 13.05 -3.72 14.72
CA VAL A 189 12.36 -4.86 15.31
C VAL A 189 13.34 -6.02 15.41
N ASN A 190 13.57 -6.50 16.64
CA ASN A 190 14.43 -7.65 16.85
C ASN A 190 13.73 -8.93 16.35
N PRO A 191 14.48 -9.89 15.79
CA PRO A 191 13.92 -11.19 15.47
C PRO A 191 13.41 -11.87 16.75
N PRO A 192 12.39 -12.74 16.65
CA PRO A 192 11.84 -13.45 17.79
C PRO A 192 12.92 -14.29 18.48
N THR A 193 12.98 -14.20 19.80
CA THR A 193 13.83 -15.05 20.63
C THR A 193 13.32 -16.51 20.63
N PRO A 194 14.16 -17.51 20.97
CA PRO A 194 13.71 -18.89 21.07
C PRO A 194 12.51 -19.09 22.00
N GLY A 195 12.45 -18.37 23.13
CA GLY A 195 11.31 -18.44 24.05
C GLY A 195 10.02 -17.82 23.47
N GLU A 196 10.14 -16.80 22.60
CA GLU A 196 8.99 -16.26 21.87
C GLU A 196 8.51 -17.20 20.77
N LEU A 197 9.44 -17.88 20.08
CA LEU A 197 9.11 -18.93 19.12
C LEU A 197 8.36 -20.09 19.81
N GLU A 198 8.85 -20.57 20.96
CA GLU A 198 8.17 -21.62 21.73
C GLU A 198 6.76 -21.21 22.17
N LYS A 199 6.58 -19.97 22.66
CA LYS A 199 5.27 -19.43 23.01
C LYS A 199 4.34 -19.35 21.81
N MET A 200 4.87 -18.91 20.66
CA MET A 200 4.10 -18.81 19.43
C MET A 200 3.71 -20.19 18.91
N GLU A 201 4.62 -21.17 18.92
CA GLU A 201 4.29 -22.55 18.55
C GLU A 201 3.21 -23.13 19.47
N ALA A 202 3.29 -22.90 20.78
CA ALA A 202 2.26 -23.33 21.71
C ALA A 202 0.89 -22.70 21.39
N LEU A 203 0.87 -21.41 21.08
CA LEU A 203 -0.32 -20.65 20.67
C LEU A 203 -0.88 -21.15 19.33
N PHE A 204 -0.02 -21.57 18.40
CA PHE A 204 -0.44 -22.06 17.09
C PHE A 204 -0.95 -23.50 17.11
N ARG A 205 -0.62 -24.26 18.15
CA ARG A 205 -1.23 -25.58 18.44
C ARG A 205 -2.64 -25.44 19.04
N SER A 206 -2.99 -24.28 19.58
CA SER A 206 -4.34 -23.91 19.99
C SER A 206 -5.03 -23.02 18.95
N ASP A 207 -6.24 -22.56 19.24
CA ASP A 207 -6.87 -21.51 18.44
C ASP A 207 -6.08 -20.20 18.58
N PRO A 208 -5.78 -19.49 17.47
CA PRO A 208 -5.10 -18.21 17.55
C PRO A 208 -5.98 -17.17 18.25
N PRO A 209 -5.37 -16.14 18.89
CA PRO A 209 -6.13 -15.01 19.41
C PRO A 209 -6.93 -14.34 18.29
N THR A 210 -8.05 -13.73 18.68
CA THR A 210 -8.86 -12.93 17.77
C THR A 210 -8.04 -11.76 17.21
N PRO A 211 -8.37 -11.24 16.01
CA PRO A 211 -7.66 -10.08 15.45
C PRO A 211 -7.59 -8.89 16.42
N GLU A 212 -8.66 -8.66 17.18
CA GLU A 212 -8.73 -7.58 18.18
C GLU A 212 -7.79 -7.83 19.39
N GLU A 213 -7.59 -9.10 19.77
CA GLU A 213 -6.60 -9.46 20.80
C GLU A 213 -5.18 -9.29 20.28
N ILE A 214 -4.91 -9.68 19.01
CA ILE A 214 -3.61 -9.49 18.37
C ILE A 214 -3.26 -8.00 18.32
N GLU A 215 -4.19 -7.15 17.89
CA GLU A 215 -3.98 -5.69 17.87
C GLU A 215 -3.67 -5.13 19.26
N ARG A 216 -4.36 -5.61 20.29
CA ARG A 216 -4.12 -5.19 21.68
C ARG A 216 -2.73 -5.59 22.14
N LEU A 217 -2.32 -6.83 21.87
CA LEU A 217 -0.98 -7.34 22.21
C LEU A 217 0.12 -6.57 21.47
N ALA A 218 -0.07 -6.31 20.18
CA ALA A 218 0.88 -5.57 19.37
C ALA A 218 1.09 -4.14 19.87
N LYS A 219 0.01 -3.45 20.29
CA LYS A 219 0.09 -2.12 20.90
C LYS A 219 0.89 -2.12 22.20
N VAL A 220 0.62 -3.06 23.12
CA VAL A 220 1.34 -3.18 24.39
C VAL A 220 2.84 -3.42 24.16
N ASN A 221 3.19 -4.26 23.17
CA ASN A 221 4.58 -4.51 22.83
C ASN A 221 5.27 -3.34 22.12
N ALA A 222 4.53 -2.49 21.42
CA ALA A 222 5.08 -1.29 20.78
C ALA A 222 5.37 -0.17 21.80
N GLU A 223 4.69 -0.16 22.94
CA GLU A 223 4.84 0.83 24.02
C GLU A 223 5.84 0.40 25.12
N SER A 224 6.33 -0.85 25.08
CA SER A 224 7.32 -1.36 26.03
C SER A 224 8.74 -0.94 25.60
N PRO A 225 9.52 -0.28 26.48
CA PRO A 225 10.83 0.28 26.16
C PRO A 225 11.92 -0.76 25.90
#